data_AF-A0A6B3F422-F1
#
_entry.id   AF-A0A6B3F422-F1
#
_cell.length_a   1.000
_cell.length_b   1.000
_cell.length_c   1.000
_cell.angle_alpha   90.00
_cell.angle_beta   90.00
_cell.angle_gamma   90.00
#
_symmetry.space_group_name_H-M   'P 1'
#
loop_
_entity.id
_entity.type
_entity.pdbx_description
1 polymer ?
#
loop_
_entity_poly.entity_id
_entity_poly.type
_entity_poly.pdbx_seq_one_letter_code
_entity_poly.pdbx_strand_id
1 'polypeptide(L)'
;MITPAPPRRPCRRYGADGTACSNTTNRADGWCGRCDGYTTVTPAVTRDTPGPRRSEWRWGPGAWTPGALGMDSDEAYEVDVTPGAVATYGRVHAVAPQIAETQIRSLLEDLISEQATTERSGTGTWRIYFRTHGYGLVISADRSHVLRYCTRHAERTWAQYRTGVTSRISRSGGLAAWKREAVCGHVPLPVGGKVLNLYARHALGLKVTRDTIDEIARRLAAHLADNVLPHWPRTEEAVIEDGHGNTWVLLRNERFPDGVIAKVYATGSEPVKPPDRPK
;
A
#
# COMPACT_ATOMS: atom_id res chain seq x y z
N MET A 1 -32.59 14.01 0.09
CA MET A 1 -32.97 12.59 0.18
C MET A 1 -31.84 11.86 0.88
N ILE A 2 -32.09 11.22 2.03
CA ILE A 2 -31.06 10.48 2.78
C ILE A 2 -31.02 9.07 2.19
N THR A 3 -29.98 8.75 1.41
CA THR A 3 -29.75 7.40 0.92
C THR A 3 -29.45 6.50 2.13
N PRO A 4 -30.23 5.43 2.39
CA PRO A 4 -30.01 4.56 3.53
C PRO A 4 -28.61 3.93 3.45
N ALA A 5 -27.93 3.86 4.60
CA ALA A 5 -26.61 3.26 4.68
C ALA A 5 -26.67 1.81 4.14
N PRO A 6 -25.71 1.40 3.27
CA PRO A 6 -25.74 0.06 2.70
C PRO A 6 -25.73 -1.01 3.80
N PRO A 7 -26.48 -2.11 3.63
CA PRO A 7 -26.61 -3.13 4.66
C PRO A 7 -25.26 -3.75 5.01
N ARG A 8 -25.00 -3.94 6.30
CA ARG A 8 -23.79 -4.60 6.79
C ARG A 8 -23.79 -6.05 6.31
N ARG A 9 -22.72 -6.44 5.65
CA ARG A 9 -22.50 -7.80 5.13
C ARG A 9 -21.24 -8.43 5.74
N PRO A 10 -21.13 -9.77 5.80
CA PRO A 10 -19.90 -10.41 6.24
C PRO A 10 -18.71 -10.01 5.37
N CYS A 11 -17.55 -9.79 6.00
CA CYS A 11 -16.28 -9.61 5.30
C CYS A 11 -15.90 -10.93 4.63
N ARG A 12 -15.72 -10.94 3.31
CA ARG A 12 -15.37 -12.15 2.54
C ARG A 12 -13.86 -12.37 2.39
N ARG A 13 -13.07 -11.78 3.29
CA ARG A 13 -11.61 -11.75 3.19
C ARG A 13 -10.94 -12.61 4.26
N TYR A 14 -9.69 -12.95 4.04
CA TYR A 14 -8.88 -13.81 4.92
C TYR A 14 -7.74 -13.04 5.60
N GLY A 15 -7.31 -13.55 6.74
CA GLY A 15 -6.05 -13.19 7.40
C GLY A 15 -4.83 -13.75 6.65
N ALA A 16 -3.63 -13.34 7.05
CA ALA A 16 -2.37 -13.80 6.45
C ALA A 16 -2.16 -15.32 6.53
N ASP A 17 -2.71 -15.95 7.57
CA ASP A 17 -2.73 -17.39 7.82
C ASP A 17 -3.80 -18.13 7.01
N GLY A 18 -4.68 -17.41 6.29
CA GLY A 18 -5.81 -17.98 5.55
C GLY A 18 -7.09 -18.11 6.39
N THR A 19 -7.10 -17.68 7.64
CA THR A 19 -8.29 -17.72 8.50
C THR A 19 -9.36 -16.74 7.97
N ALA A 20 -10.61 -17.19 7.88
CA ALA A 20 -11.72 -16.36 7.43
C ALA A 20 -12.00 -15.22 8.42
N CYS A 21 -12.26 -14.01 7.91
CA CYS A 21 -12.60 -12.88 8.75
C CYS A 21 -14.05 -12.98 9.27
N SER A 22 -14.23 -12.78 10.57
CA SER A 22 -15.55 -12.76 11.23
C SER A 22 -16.20 -11.37 11.28
N ASN A 23 -15.51 -10.30 10.85
CA ASN A 23 -16.04 -8.94 10.89
C ASN A 23 -17.11 -8.71 9.82
N THR A 24 -17.99 -7.74 10.05
CA THR A 24 -18.90 -7.20 9.01
C THR A 24 -18.31 -5.95 8.34
N THR A 25 -18.77 -5.63 7.14
CA THR A 25 -18.41 -4.43 6.39
C THR A 25 -19.59 -3.88 5.61
N ASN A 26 -19.60 -2.57 5.40
CA ASN A 26 -20.49 -1.88 4.45
C ASN A 26 -19.73 -1.41 3.20
N ARG A 27 -18.41 -1.65 3.12
CA ARG A 27 -17.57 -1.21 1.99
C ARG A 27 -17.91 -1.99 0.72
N ALA A 28 -17.95 -1.26 -0.40
CA ALA A 28 -18.27 -1.78 -1.73
C ALA A 28 -17.39 -3.00 -2.12
N ASP A 29 -16.11 -2.96 -1.77
CA ASP A 29 -15.13 -4.01 -2.06
C ASP A 29 -15.27 -5.29 -1.20
N GLY A 30 -16.18 -5.30 -0.22
CA GLY A 30 -16.42 -6.43 0.67
C GLY A 30 -15.29 -6.71 1.67
N TRP A 31 -14.34 -5.79 1.84
CA TRP A 31 -13.32 -5.87 2.87
C TRP A 31 -13.67 -4.98 4.07
N CYS A 32 -13.42 -5.46 5.29
CA CYS A 32 -13.69 -4.68 6.51
C CYS A 32 -12.58 -3.70 6.90
N GLY A 33 -11.42 -3.75 6.24
CA GLY A 33 -10.24 -2.93 6.60
C GLY A 33 -9.53 -3.36 7.88
N ARG A 34 -10.13 -4.20 8.74
CA ARG A 34 -9.53 -4.68 10.00
C ARG A 34 -8.69 -5.94 9.83
N CYS A 35 -9.13 -6.89 9.01
CA CYS A 35 -8.31 -8.06 8.67
C CYS A 35 -7.29 -7.73 7.57
N ASP A 36 -6.38 -8.65 7.29
CA ASP A 36 -5.39 -8.49 6.21
C ASP A 36 -6.01 -8.39 4.81
N GLY A 37 -7.26 -8.81 4.63
CA GLY A 37 -8.00 -8.51 3.40
C GLY A 37 -7.67 -9.43 2.22
N TYR A 38 -6.98 -10.55 2.45
CA TYR A 38 -6.66 -11.47 1.36
C TYR A 38 -7.92 -12.04 0.73
N THR A 39 -7.86 -12.26 -0.56
CA THR A 39 -9.02 -12.67 -1.38
C THR A 39 -9.15 -14.20 -1.44
N THR A 40 -8.05 -14.90 -1.15
CA THR A 40 -7.95 -16.36 -1.16
C THR A 40 -7.42 -16.87 0.17
N VAL A 41 -7.86 -18.09 0.54
CA VAL A 41 -7.36 -18.81 1.72
C VAL A 41 -5.84 -18.99 1.62
N THR A 42 -5.38 -19.58 0.51
CA THR A 42 -3.97 -19.81 0.22
C THR A 42 -3.48 -18.88 -0.89
N PRO A 43 -2.20 -18.46 -0.88
CA PRO A 43 -1.65 -17.66 -1.96
C PRO A 43 -1.65 -18.42 -3.29
N ALA A 44 -2.05 -17.75 -4.36
CA ALA A 44 -2.09 -18.33 -5.71
C ALA A 44 -0.70 -18.67 -6.29
N VAL A 45 0.36 -18.11 -5.71
CA VAL A 45 1.75 -18.41 -6.03
C VAL A 45 2.47 -18.67 -4.72
N THR A 46 3.02 -19.88 -4.54
CA THR A 46 3.83 -20.18 -3.35
C THR A 46 5.29 -19.81 -3.60
N ARG A 47 6.07 -19.71 -2.52
CA ARG A 47 7.51 -19.38 -2.60
C ARG A 47 8.29 -20.35 -3.50
N ASP A 48 7.79 -21.58 -3.61
CA ASP A 48 8.46 -22.71 -4.24
C ASP A 48 7.85 -23.05 -5.62
N THR A 49 6.91 -22.23 -6.13
CA THR A 49 6.37 -22.41 -7.48
C THR A 49 7.46 -22.09 -8.53
N PRO A 50 7.89 -23.04 -9.37
CA PRO A 50 8.82 -22.77 -10.45
C PRO A 50 8.13 -21.93 -11.53
N GLY A 51 8.59 -20.71 -11.75
CA GLY A 51 8.08 -19.83 -12.82
C GLY A 51 8.20 -18.34 -12.50
N PRO A 52 8.16 -17.46 -13.51
CA PRO A 52 8.14 -16.03 -13.28
C PRO A 52 6.87 -15.68 -12.50
N ARG A 53 7.05 -14.96 -11.37
CA ARG A 53 5.92 -14.42 -10.60
C ARG A 53 5.00 -13.65 -11.54
N ARG A 54 3.68 -13.82 -11.37
CA ARG A 54 2.63 -13.10 -12.12
C ARG A 54 2.75 -11.59 -11.86
N SER A 55 3.67 -10.91 -12.55
CA SER A 55 3.75 -9.46 -12.59
C SER A 55 3.04 -8.98 -13.85
N GLU A 56 2.00 -8.18 -13.67
CA GLU A 56 1.31 -7.48 -14.75
C GLU A 56 1.94 -6.09 -14.97
N TRP A 57 3.23 -5.93 -14.68
CA TRP A 57 3.95 -4.67 -14.86
C TRP A 57 4.36 -4.47 -16.32
N ARG A 58 3.37 -4.44 -17.21
CA ARG A 58 3.54 -4.41 -18.66
C ARG A 58 2.70 -3.31 -19.30
N TRP A 59 3.38 -2.28 -19.77
CA TRP A 59 2.75 -1.08 -20.35
C TRP A 59 2.32 -1.25 -21.81
N GLY A 60 2.86 -2.25 -22.52
CA GLY A 60 2.71 -2.39 -23.97
C GLY A 60 3.95 -1.89 -24.73
N PRO A 61 3.99 -2.10 -26.05
CA PRO A 61 5.12 -1.70 -26.90
C PRO A 61 5.18 -0.17 -27.09
N GLY A 62 6.35 0.33 -27.46
CA GLY A 62 6.57 1.74 -27.81
C GLY A 62 7.36 2.53 -26.77
N ALA A 63 7.94 3.64 -27.23
CA ALA A 63 8.59 4.61 -26.36
C ALA A 63 7.52 5.38 -25.56
N TRP A 64 7.86 5.67 -24.31
CA TRP A 64 7.05 6.44 -23.39
C TRP A 64 7.84 7.67 -22.98
N THR A 65 7.26 8.85 -23.16
CA THR A 65 7.90 10.12 -22.82
C THR A 65 7.13 10.80 -21.69
N PRO A 66 7.81 11.48 -20.75
CA PRO A 66 7.14 12.28 -19.73
C PRO A 66 6.12 13.23 -20.35
N GLY A 67 4.97 13.38 -19.70
CA GLY A 67 3.94 14.31 -20.14
C GLY A 67 2.85 14.43 -19.09
N ALA A 68 2.26 15.62 -18.96
CA ALA A 68 1.17 15.85 -18.03
C ALA A 68 -0.12 15.22 -18.57
N LEU A 69 -0.75 14.35 -17.78
CA LEU A 69 -2.05 13.76 -18.11
C LEU A 69 -3.15 14.84 -18.21
N GLY A 70 -3.01 15.92 -17.43
CA GLY A 70 -3.93 17.05 -17.43
C GLY A 70 -5.36 16.63 -17.05
N MET A 71 -5.46 15.77 -16.03
CA MET A 71 -6.73 15.35 -15.44
C MET A 71 -6.78 15.76 -13.98
N ASP A 72 -7.94 16.20 -13.52
CA ASP A 72 -8.23 16.39 -12.10
C ASP A 72 -8.99 15.20 -11.48
N SER A 73 -9.21 15.27 -10.16
CA SER A 73 -9.86 14.21 -9.40
C SER A 73 -11.33 14.03 -9.76
N ASP A 74 -12.01 15.10 -10.20
CA ASP A 74 -13.44 15.05 -10.57
C ASP A 74 -13.60 14.34 -11.92
N GLU A 75 -12.68 14.60 -12.86
CA GLU A 75 -12.61 13.90 -14.16
C GLU A 75 -12.34 12.40 -14.02
N ALA A 76 -11.75 11.94 -12.90
CA ALA A 76 -11.50 10.52 -12.64
C ALA A 76 -12.81 9.70 -12.57
N TYR A 77 -13.91 10.32 -12.14
CA TYR A 77 -15.22 9.67 -12.01
C TYR A 77 -15.86 9.39 -13.37
N GLU A 78 -15.55 10.21 -14.38
CA GLU A 78 -16.05 10.10 -15.76
C GLU A 78 -15.26 9.08 -16.60
N VAL A 79 -14.14 8.55 -16.09
CA VAL A 79 -13.34 7.56 -16.82
C VAL A 79 -13.98 6.17 -16.72
N ASP A 80 -14.24 5.57 -17.87
CA ASP A 80 -14.77 4.22 -17.96
C ASP A 80 -13.68 3.16 -17.78
N VAL A 81 -13.99 2.13 -16.98
CA VAL A 81 -13.07 1.00 -16.82
C VAL A 81 -13.42 -0.08 -17.82
N THR A 82 -12.51 -0.36 -18.76
CA THR A 82 -12.79 -1.37 -19.79
C THR A 82 -12.92 -2.78 -19.20
N PRO A 83 -13.71 -3.66 -19.81
CA PRO A 83 -13.81 -5.06 -19.40
C PRO A 83 -12.46 -5.78 -19.35
N GLY A 84 -11.51 -5.40 -20.22
CA GLY A 84 -10.16 -5.95 -20.21
C GLY A 84 -9.35 -5.58 -18.96
N ALA A 85 -9.46 -4.34 -18.49
CA ALA A 85 -8.83 -3.91 -17.24
C ALA A 85 -9.46 -4.63 -16.03
N VAL A 86 -10.79 -4.73 -16.00
CA VAL A 86 -11.55 -5.48 -14.98
C VAL A 86 -11.14 -6.95 -14.94
N ALA A 87 -11.08 -7.62 -16.10
CA ALA A 87 -10.69 -9.02 -16.19
C ALA A 87 -9.24 -9.25 -15.74
N THR A 88 -8.33 -8.32 -16.07
CA THR A 88 -6.93 -8.38 -15.62
C THR A 88 -6.85 -8.30 -14.10
N TYR A 89 -7.50 -7.31 -13.48
CA TYR A 89 -7.52 -7.18 -12.02
C TYR A 89 -8.17 -8.39 -11.35
N GLY A 90 -9.34 -8.82 -11.85
CA GLY A 90 -10.07 -9.98 -11.34
C GLY A 90 -9.24 -11.26 -11.37
N ARG A 91 -8.49 -11.50 -12.45
CA ARG A 91 -7.58 -12.64 -12.57
C ARG A 91 -6.38 -12.56 -11.62
N VAL A 92 -5.78 -11.38 -11.45
CA VAL A 92 -4.59 -11.22 -10.58
C VAL A 92 -4.97 -11.37 -9.11
N HIS A 93 -6.10 -10.77 -8.70
CA HIS A 93 -6.48 -10.68 -7.30
C HIS A 93 -7.60 -11.63 -6.90
N ALA A 94 -8.08 -12.50 -7.80
CA ALA A 94 -9.18 -13.43 -7.56
C ALA A 94 -10.42 -12.74 -6.96
N VAL A 95 -10.86 -11.65 -7.59
CA VAL A 95 -12.07 -10.90 -7.17
C VAL A 95 -13.12 -10.86 -8.28
N ALA A 96 -14.37 -10.66 -7.88
CA ALA A 96 -15.49 -10.47 -8.79
C ALA A 96 -15.33 -9.18 -9.62
N PRO A 97 -15.89 -9.12 -10.84
CA PRO A 97 -15.77 -7.97 -11.74
C PRO A 97 -16.14 -6.62 -11.10
N GLN A 98 -17.22 -6.58 -10.32
CA GLN A 98 -17.69 -5.35 -9.67
C GLN A 98 -16.67 -4.83 -8.65
N ILE A 99 -16.04 -5.73 -7.89
CA ILE A 99 -14.99 -5.38 -6.93
C ILE A 99 -13.74 -4.88 -7.66
N ALA A 100 -13.38 -5.54 -8.77
CA ALA A 100 -12.26 -5.13 -9.60
C ALA A 100 -12.44 -3.71 -10.14
N GLU A 101 -13.62 -3.40 -10.69
CA GLU A 101 -13.93 -2.05 -11.18
C GLU A 101 -13.83 -1.00 -10.07
N THR A 102 -14.48 -1.23 -8.91
CA THR A 102 -14.41 -0.31 -7.77
C THR A 102 -12.95 -0.05 -7.36
N GLN A 103 -12.14 -1.10 -7.29
CA GLN A 103 -10.73 -0.97 -6.89
C GLN A 103 -9.86 -0.28 -7.94
N ILE A 104 -10.16 -0.44 -9.24
CA ILE A 104 -9.47 0.28 -10.31
C ILE A 104 -9.83 1.77 -10.25
N ARG A 105 -11.10 2.12 -10.03
CA ARG A 105 -11.54 3.51 -9.87
C ARG A 105 -10.87 4.17 -8.66
N SER A 106 -10.85 3.51 -7.49
CA SER A 106 -10.13 4.03 -6.33
C SER A 106 -8.61 4.18 -6.56
N LEU A 107 -8.00 3.27 -7.33
CA LEU A 107 -6.59 3.43 -7.71
C LEU A 107 -6.38 4.62 -8.65
N LEU A 108 -7.27 4.84 -9.62
CA LEU A 108 -7.19 5.98 -10.53
C LEU A 108 -7.29 7.32 -9.78
N GLU A 109 -8.24 7.41 -8.86
CA GLU A 109 -8.44 8.58 -8.00
C GLU A 109 -7.19 8.88 -7.17
N ASP A 110 -6.61 7.87 -6.51
CA ASP A 110 -5.37 8.03 -5.73
C ASP A 110 -4.18 8.39 -6.64
N LEU A 111 -4.07 7.80 -7.83
CA LEU A 111 -3.00 8.11 -8.79
C LEU A 111 -3.03 9.58 -9.24
N ILE A 112 -4.23 10.11 -9.50
CA ILE A 112 -4.40 11.52 -9.89
C ILE A 112 -4.14 12.43 -8.70
N SER A 113 -4.78 12.14 -7.56
CA SER A 113 -4.72 12.98 -6.37
C SER A 113 -3.31 13.07 -5.76
N GLU A 114 -2.55 11.97 -5.80
CA GLU A 114 -1.16 11.93 -5.34
C GLU A 114 -0.14 12.29 -6.45
N GLN A 115 -0.60 12.83 -7.59
CA GLN A 115 0.24 13.29 -8.71
C GLN A 115 1.25 12.24 -9.18
N ALA A 116 0.77 11.02 -9.41
CA ALA A 116 1.60 9.92 -9.85
C ALA A 116 2.34 10.21 -11.18
N THR A 117 3.42 9.46 -11.44
CA THR A 117 4.19 9.62 -12.67
C THR A 117 3.31 9.36 -13.89
N THR A 118 3.35 10.29 -14.85
CA THR A 118 2.58 10.23 -16.09
C THR A 118 3.50 10.30 -17.31
N GLU A 119 3.25 9.42 -18.28
CA GLU A 119 3.97 9.38 -19.55
C GLU A 119 3.01 9.07 -20.69
N ARG A 120 3.34 9.54 -21.89
CA ARG A 120 2.56 9.34 -23.11
C ARG A 120 3.31 8.46 -24.08
N SER A 121 2.60 7.57 -24.76
CA SER A 121 3.17 6.77 -25.85
C SER A 121 3.12 7.53 -27.18
N GLY A 122 3.93 7.08 -28.15
CA GLY A 122 3.84 7.59 -29.53
C GLY A 122 2.49 7.34 -30.23
N THR A 123 1.69 6.39 -29.72
CA THR A 123 0.31 6.11 -30.19
C THR A 123 -0.75 6.96 -29.48
N GLY A 124 -0.33 7.85 -28.57
CA GLY A 124 -1.20 8.80 -27.88
C GLY A 124 -1.77 8.32 -26.55
N THR A 125 -1.70 7.02 -26.22
CA THR A 125 -2.14 6.48 -24.92
C THR A 125 -1.30 6.99 -23.77
N TRP A 126 -1.89 7.02 -22.58
CA TRP A 126 -1.24 7.46 -21.36
C TRP A 126 -0.94 6.29 -20.44
N ARG A 127 0.13 6.38 -19.65
CA ARG A 127 0.29 5.57 -18.45
C ARG A 127 0.43 6.48 -17.25
N ILE A 128 -0.25 6.10 -16.17
CA ILE A 128 -0.17 6.77 -14.87
C ILE A 128 0.15 5.73 -13.81
N TYR A 129 1.19 5.96 -13.00
CA TYR A 129 1.70 4.91 -12.12
C TYR A 129 2.55 5.40 -10.97
N PHE A 130 2.51 4.64 -9.88
CA PHE A 130 3.47 4.73 -8.79
C PHE A 130 4.64 3.79 -9.03
N ARG A 131 5.78 4.29 -9.53
CA ARG A 131 6.96 3.47 -9.85
C ARG A 131 7.46 2.65 -8.66
N THR A 132 7.56 3.29 -7.50
CA THR A 132 8.05 2.71 -6.24
C THR A 132 7.02 1.77 -5.62
N HIS A 133 5.74 2.10 -5.73
CA HIS A 133 4.65 1.29 -5.16
C HIS A 133 4.25 0.13 -6.06
N GLY A 134 4.57 0.17 -7.36
CA GLY A 134 4.35 -0.94 -8.29
C GLY A 134 2.88 -1.14 -8.67
N TYR A 135 2.11 -0.06 -8.77
CA TYR A 135 0.74 -0.03 -9.28
C TYR A 135 0.62 1.05 -10.36
N GLY A 136 -0.22 0.82 -11.36
CA GLY A 136 -0.57 1.85 -12.33
C GLY A 136 -1.58 1.38 -13.36
N LEU A 137 -1.94 2.30 -14.24
CA LEU A 137 -2.98 2.13 -15.23
C LEU A 137 -2.47 2.61 -16.59
N VAL A 138 -3.02 2.03 -17.66
CA VAL A 138 -2.92 2.57 -19.03
C VAL A 138 -4.28 3.17 -19.37
N ILE A 139 -4.27 4.41 -19.84
CA ILE A 139 -5.45 5.20 -20.17
C ILE A 139 -5.45 5.50 -21.68
N SER A 140 -6.63 5.56 -22.28
CA SER A 140 -6.84 5.95 -23.68
C SER A 140 -6.31 7.36 -23.98
N ALA A 141 -6.07 7.65 -25.26
CA ALA A 141 -5.44 8.91 -25.67
C ALA A 141 -6.28 10.15 -25.35
N ASP A 142 -7.60 10.00 -25.43
CA ASP A 142 -8.64 10.99 -25.08
C ASP A 142 -8.96 11.03 -23.58
N ARG A 143 -8.37 10.13 -22.79
CA ARG A 143 -8.50 10.04 -21.32
C ARG A 143 -9.85 9.54 -20.82
N SER A 144 -10.69 9.01 -21.70
CA SER A 144 -12.04 8.52 -21.36
C SER A 144 -12.06 7.08 -20.83
N HIS A 145 -11.02 6.28 -21.04
CA HIS A 145 -11.04 4.85 -20.68
C HIS A 145 -9.76 4.35 -19.99
N VAL A 146 -9.91 3.56 -18.93
CA VAL A 146 -8.85 2.69 -18.40
C VAL A 146 -8.75 1.43 -19.25
N LEU A 147 -7.70 1.35 -20.07
CA LEU A 147 -7.44 0.25 -20.99
C LEU A 147 -6.78 -0.96 -20.31
N ARG A 148 -5.97 -0.72 -19.27
CA ARG A 148 -5.22 -1.79 -18.60
C ARG A 148 -4.90 -1.47 -17.15
N TYR A 149 -5.00 -2.50 -16.31
CA TYR A 149 -4.46 -2.52 -14.95
C TYR A 149 -3.06 -3.13 -14.93
N CYS A 150 -2.11 -2.48 -14.26
CA CYS A 150 -0.72 -2.92 -14.15
C CYS A 150 -0.28 -3.02 -12.68
N THR A 151 0.37 -4.13 -12.32
CA THR A 151 0.90 -4.31 -10.95
C THR A 151 2.15 -5.19 -10.90
N ARG A 152 3.05 -4.88 -9.95
CA ARG A 152 4.17 -5.75 -9.56
C ARG A 152 3.79 -6.76 -8.48
N HIS A 153 2.62 -6.61 -7.87
CA HIS A 153 2.18 -7.45 -6.75
C HIS A 153 1.31 -8.58 -7.26
N ALA A 154 1.72 -9.81 -7.02
CA ALA A 154 1.00 -10.98 -7.51
C ALA A 154 -0.22 -11.38 -6.65
N GLU A 155 -0.54 -10.62 -5.60
CA GLU A 155 -1.63 -10.94 -4.68
C GLU A 155 -2.18 -9.70 -4.00
N ARG A 156 -1.29 -8.83 -3.50
CA ARG A 156 -1.68 -7.65 -2.74
C ARG A 156 -2.36 -6.62 -3.65
N THR A 157 -3.58 -6.25 -3.29
CA THR A 157 -4.36 -5.18 -3.94
C THR A 157 -3.85 -3.79 -3.53
N TRP A 158 -4.25 -2.75 -4.26
CA TRP A 158 -3.93 -1.36 -3.91
C TRP A 158 -4.47 -0.96 -2.53
N ALA A 159 -5.72 -1.27 -2.21
CA ALA A 159 -6.30 -0.99 -0.90
C ALA A 159 -5.54 -1.69 0.25
N GLN A 160 -5.11 -2.93 0.03
CA GLN A 160 -4.23 -3.64 0.97
C GLN A 160 -2.87 -2.96 1.12
N TYR A 161 -2.30 -2.43 0.04
CA TYR A 161 -1.04 -1.68 0.09
C TYR A 161 -1.17 -0.38 0.90
N ARG A 162 -2.19 0.44 0.64
CA ARG A 162 -2.46 1.73 1.30
C ARG A 162 -2.64 1.60 2.81
N THR A 163 -3.18 0.47 3.25
CA THR A 163 -3.39 0.15 4.66
C THR A 163 -2.26 -0.69 5.25
N GLY A 164 -1.10 -0.79 4.58
CA GLY A 164 0.09 -1.43 5.13
C GLY A 164 0.03 -2.95 5.23
N VAL A 165 -0.92 -3.63 4.59
CA VAL A 165 -0.94 -5.11 4.52
C VAL A 165 0.35 -5.58 3.85
N THR A 166 1.00 -6.57 4.45
CA THR A 166 2.20 -7.19 3.88
C THR A 166 1.82 -8.19 2.78
N SER A 167 2.78 -8.65 1.97
CA SER A 167 2.51 -9.69 0.97
C SER A 167 2.90 -11.06 1.52
N ARG A 168 2.04 -12.09 1.35
CA ARG A 168 2.34 -13.48 1.75
C ARG A 168 3.44 -14.11 0.90
N ILE A 169 3.65 -13.57 -0.30
CA ILE A 169 4.46 -14.18 -1.37
C ILE A 169 5.78 -13.43 -1.66
N SER A 170 5.96 -12.25 -1.05
CA SER A 170 7.16 -11.44 -1.27
C SER A 170 8.41 -12.08 -0.63
N ARG A 171 9.53 -12.07 -1.37
CA ARG A 171 10.86 -12.29 -0.75
C ARG A 171 11.20 -11.03 0.04
N SER A 172 11.42 -11.19 1.36
CA SER A 172 12.20 -10.27 2.21
C SER A 172 11.97 -8.77 1.99
N GLY A 173 10.71 -8.33 2.15
CA GLY A 173 10.35 -6.91 2.30
C GLY A 173 9.44 -6.63 3.51
N GLY A 174 8.75 -7.65 4.02
CA GLY A 174 8.10 -7.64 5.33
C GLY A 174 9.01 -8.20 6.42
N LEU A 175 8.76 -7.84 7.67
CA LEU A 175 9.40 -8.47 8.83
C LEU A 175 9.16 -9.98 8.73
N ALA A 176 10.24 -10.79 8.73
CA ALA A 176 10.13 -12.24 8.84
C ALA A 176 9.27 -12.60 10.07
N ALA A 177 8.60 -13.77 10.08
CA ALA A 177 7.68 -14.15 11.16
C ALA A 177 8.28 -13.94 12.56
N TRP A 178 9.51 -14.40 12.79
CA TRP A 178 10.25 -14.20 14.04
C TRP A 178 10.55 -12.71 14.37
N LYS A 179 10.70 -11.85 13.35
CA LYS A 179 10.84 -10.40 13.59
C LYS A 179 9.50 -9.75 13.94
N ARG A 180 8.39 -10.25 13.40
CA ARG A 180 7.05 -9.74 13.71
C ARG A 180 6.68 -10.04 15.15
N GLU A 181 6.96 -11.25 15.61
CA GLU A 181 6.70 -11.67 16.99
C GLU A 181 7.41 -10.75 18.00
N ALA A 182 8.71 -10.56 17.84
CA ALA A 182 9.50 -9.65 18.69
C ALA A 182 9.01 -8.19 18.63
N VAL A 183 8.65 -7.69 17.45
CA VAL A 183 8.12 -6.33 17.30
C VAL A 183 6.75 -6.19 17.96
N CYS A 184 5.82 -7.13 17.73
CA CYS A 184 4.50 -7.10 18.36
C CYS A 184 4.58 -7.25 19.89
N GLY A 185 5.61 -7.95 20.41
CA GLY A 185 5.82 -8.09 21.85
C GLY A 185 6.34 -6.84 22.56
N HIS A 186 6.89 -5.87 21.83
CA HIS A 186 7.59 -4.72 22.43
C HIS A 186 7.13 -3.36 21.92
N VAL A 187 6.83 -3.22 20.62
CA VAL A 187 6.57 -1.93 20.00
C VAL A 187 5.07 -1.60 20.12
N PRO A 188 4.70 -0.41 20.64
CA PRO A 188 3.31 -0.08 20.98
C PRO A 188 2.42 0.17 19.76
N LEU A 189 2.99 0.21 18.56
CA LEU A 189 2.29 0.45 17.30
C LEU A 189 2.78 -0.51 16.23
N PRO A 190 1.93 -0.85 15.25
CA PRO A 190 2.36 -1.50 14.02
C PRO A 190 3.50 -0.70 13.36
N VAL A 191 4.47 -1.40 12.77
CA VAL A 191 5.59 -0.78 12.07
C VAL A 191 5.75 -1.35 10.67
N GLY A 192 6.19 -0.51 9.74
CA GLY A 192 6.54 -0.90 8.38
C GLY A 192 7.68 -1.92 8.38
N GLY A 193 7.66 -2.82 7.39
CA GLY A 193 8.57 -3.98 7.35
C GLY A 193 10.08 -3.67 7.33
N LYS A 194 10.46 -2.41 7.05
CA LYS A 194 11.86 -1.95 7.07
C LYS A 194 12.24 -1.16 8.31
N VAL A 195 11.28 -0.68 9.11
CA VAL A 195 11.50 0.27 10.21
C VAL A 195 12.55 -0.27 11.17
N LEU A 196 12.37 -1.51 11.64
CA LEU A 196 13.30 -2.15 12.55
C LEU A 196 14.73 -2.28 11.99
N ASN A 197 14.88 -2.64 10.71
CA ASN A 197 16.21 -2.80 10.11
C ASN A 197 16.91 -1.45 9.90
N LEU A 198 16.13 -0.40 9.59
CA LEU A 198 16.64 0.94 9.38
C LEU A 198 17.00 1.59 10.72
N TYR A 199 16.16 1.46 11.75
CA TYR A 199 16.50 1.88 13.11
C TYR A 199 17.76 1.19 13.63
N ALA A 200 17.83 -0.15 13.53
CA ALA A 200 19.01 -0.90 13.96
C ALA A 200 20.28 -0.40 13.26
N ARG A 201 20.21 -0.13 11.95
CA ARG A 201 21.35 0.37 11.18
C ARG A 201 21.73 1.80 11.52
N HIS A 202 20.76 2.71 11.52
CA HIS A 202 21.01 4.15 11.59
C HIS A 202 21.21 4.64 13.03
N ALA A 203 20.40 4.14 13.97
CA ALA A 203 20.45 4.57 15.36
C ALA A 203 21.42 3.73 16.21
N LEU A 204 21.54 2.42 15.93
CA LEU A 204 22.34 1.52 16.76
C LEU A 204 23.63 1.04 16.09
N GLY A 205 23.80 1.21 14.79
CA GLY A 205 24.92 0.62 14.04
C GLY A 205 24.90 -0.91 14.01
N LEU A 206 23.74 -1.54 14.27
CA LEU A 206 23.58 -2.98 14.41
C LEU A 206 22.87 -3.62 13.21
N LYS A 207 23.15 -4.91 13.03
CA LYS A 207 22.40 -5.78 12.11
C LYS A 207 21.37 -6.59 12.89
N VAL A 208 20.15 -6.65 12.36
CA VAL A 208 19.08 -7.48 12.94
C VAL A 208 19.33 -8.96 12.64
N THR A 209 19.63 -9.73 13.68
CA THR A 209 19.74 -11.20 13.68
C THR A 209 18.69 -11.80 14.61
N ARG A 210 18.59 -13.14 14.71
CA ARG A 210 17.68 -13.79 15.67
C ARG A 210 18.08 -13.51 17.12
N ASP A 211 19.36 -13.38 17.39
CA ASP A 211 19.87 -13.19 18.76
C ASP A 211 19.75 -11.74 19.22
N THR A 212 19.74 -10.78 18.29
CA THR A 212 19.67 -9.35 18.61
C THR A 212 18.27 -8.76 18.52
N ILE A 213 17.28 -9.52 18.07
CA ILE A 213 15.97 -9.00 17.70
C ILE A 213 15.19 -8.38 18.85
N ASP A 214 15.11 -9.09 19.98
CA ASP A 214 14.29 -8.66 21.11
C ASP A 214 14.90 -7.43 21.79
N GLU A 215 16.23 -7.39 21.89
CA GLU A 215 16.95 -6.21 22.40
C GLU A 215 16.73 -4.99 21.48
N ILE A 216 16.86 -5.17 20.16
CA ILE A 216 16.63 -4.08 19.19
C ILE A 216 15.16 -3.62 19.24
N ALA A 217 14.20 -4.54 19.35
CA ALA A 217 12.79 -4.22 19.42
C ALA A 217 12.42 -3.48 20.73
N ARG A 218 13.00 -3.86 21.87
CA ARG A 218 12.86 -3.14 23.14
C ARG A 218 13.46 -1.73 23.07
N ARG A 219 14.65 -1.59 22.51
CA ARG A 219 15.27 -0.26 22.32
C ARG A 219 14.48 0.63 21.37
N LEU A 220 13.96 0.05 20.29
CA LEU A 220 13.05 0.74 19.38
C LEU A 220 11.80 1.22 20.11
N ALA A 221 11.18 0.37 20.92
CA ALA A 221 9.99 0.73 21.68
C ALA A 221 10.25 1.89 22.66
N ALA A 222 11.35 1.83 23.42
CA ALA A 222 11.77 2.90 24.32
C ALA A 222 12.04 4.21 23.54
N HIS A 223 12.82 4.13 22.46
CA HIS A 223 13.13 5.29 21.62
C HIS A 223 11.87 5.96 21.05
N LEU A 224 10.90 5.16 20.62
CA LEU A 224 9.63 5.70 20.13
C LEU A 224 8.84 6.37 21.25
N ALA A 225 8.77 5.74 22.43
CA ALA A 225 8.05 6.27 23.58
C ALA A 225 8.65 7.60 24.06
N ASP A 226 9.98 7.74 24.02
CA ASP A 226 10.68 8.89 24.57
C ASP A 226 10.81 10.03 23.56
N ASN A 227 11.09 9.71 22.29
CA ASN A 227 11.57 10.71 21.31
C ASN A 227 10.64 10.92 20.10
N VAL A 228 9.63 10.09 19.88
CA VAL A 228 8.82 10.15 18.66
C VAL A 228 7.33 10.32 18.97
N LEU A 229 6.75 9.39 19.73
CA LEU A 229 5.32 9.37 20.01
C LEU A 229 4.80 10.55 20.83
N PRO A 230 5.55 11.15 21.78
CA PRO A 230 5.11 12.35 22.49
C PRO A 230 4.91 13.55 21.56
N HIS A 231 5.63 13.59 20.43
CA HIS A 231 5.54 14.67 19.45
C HIS A 231 4.50 14.40 18.36
N TRP A 232 3.84 13.23 18.39
CA TRP A 232 2.80 12.91 17.42
C TRP A 232 1.42 13.32 17.94
N PRO A 233 0.72 14.29 17.32
CA PRO A 233 -0.63 14.67 17.74
C PRO A 233 -1.67 13.56 17.57
N ARG A 234 -1.33 12.44 16.88
CA ARG A 234 -2.22 11.30 16.59
C ARG A 234 -3.53 11.68 15.89
N THR A 235 -3.67 12.89 15.38
CA THR A 235 -4.84 13.34 14.62
C THR A 235 -4.67 13.12 13.12
N GLU A 236 -3.43 13.05 12.63
CA GLU A 236 -3.10 12.98 11.21
C GLU A 236 -1.73 12.32 10.96
N GLU A 237 -1.34 12.23 9.68
CA GLU A 237 0.02 11.86 9.28
C GLU A 237 1.03 12.90 9.79
N ALA A 238 2.15 12.43 10.32
CA ALA A 238 3.21 13.29 10.85
C ALA A 238 4.60 12.82 10.41
N VAL A 239 5.46 13.80 10.16
CA VAL A 239 6.90 13.60 9.96
C VAL A 239 7.61 14.17 11.18
N ILE A 240 8.31 13.32 11.92
CA ILE A 240 8.94 13.68 13.20
C ILE A 240 10.44 13.42 13.12
N GLU A 241 11.24 14.44 13.36
CA GLU A 241 12.68 14.29 13.58
C GLU A 241 12.91 13.96 15.05
N ASP A 242 13.66 12.90 15.32
CA ASP A 242 13.86 12.39 16.68
C ASP A 242 15.03 13.03 17.43
N GLY A 243 15.72 14.01 16.82
CA GLY A 243 16.92 14.62 17.40
C GLY A 243 18.16 13.70 17.42
N HIS A 244 18.04 12.46 16.94
CA HIS A 244 19.09 11.45 16.89
C HIS A 244 19.49 11.12 15.45
N GLY A 245 19.25 12.05 14.52
CA GLY A 245 19.58 11.87 13.12
C GLY A 245 18.68 10.89 12.39
N ASN A 246 17.46 10.62 12.89
CA ASN A 246 16.42 9.97 12.09
C ASN A 246 15.18 10.83 11.94
N THR A 247 14.50 10.65 10.82
CA THR A 247 13.17 11.18 10.58
C THR A 247 12.19 10.01 10.44
N TRP A 248 11.07 10.12 11.15
CA TRP A 248 10.02 9.12 11.28
C TRP A 248 8.77 9.59 10.55
N VAL A 249 8.14 8.69 9.80
CA VAL A 249 6.85 8.94 9.15
C VAL A 249 5.80 8.10 9.84
N LEU A 250 4.84 8.76 10.48
CA LEU A 250 3.74 8.18 11.23
C LEU A 250 2.45 8.39 10.45
N LEU A 251 1.68 7.33 10.25
CA LEU A 251 0.42 7.37 9.54
C LEU A 251 -0.72 6.97 10.47
N ARG A 252 -1.85 7.65 10.33
CA ARG A 252 -3.13 7.23 10.89
C ARG A 252 -4.09 6.97 9.74
N ASN A 253 -4.76 5.83 9.74
CA ASN A 253 -5.81 5.52 8.77
C ASN A 253 -6.88 4.62 9.41
N GLU A 254 -7.93 4.30 8.66
CA GLU A 254 -9.06 3.51 9.17
C GLU A 254 -8.68 2.12 9.69
N ARG A 255 -7.55 1.54 9.25
CA ARG A 255 -7.05 0.24 9.73
C ARG A 255 -6.21 0.36 11.00
N PHE A 256 -5.47 1.45 11.13
CA PHE A 256 -4.66 1.75 12.31
C PHE A 256 -5.14 3.08 12.90
N PRO A 257 -6.32 3.08 13.56
CA PRO A 257 -6.89 4.29 14.15
C PRO A 257 -6.00 4.81 15.28
N ASP A 258 -5.20 3.95 15.89
CA ASP A 258 -4.21 4.31 16.91
C ASP A 258 -2.84 4.65 16.33
N GLY A 259 -2.64 4.43 15.02
CA GLY A 259 -1.45 4.79 14.28
C GLY A 259 -0.55 3.64 13.79
N VAL A 260 0.30 3.91 12.80
CA VAL A 260 1.36 3.02 12.31
C VAL A 260 2.63 3.82 12.04
N ILE A 261 3.79 3.24 12.39
CA ILE A 261 5.10 3.80 12.00
C ILE A 261 5.41 3.30 10.60
N ALA A 262 5.24 4.15 9.59
CA ALA A 262 5.35 3.74 8.20
C ALA A 262 6.80 3.58 7.74
N LYS A 263 7.66 4.54 8.10
CA LYS A 263 9.05 4.62 7.65
C LYS A 263 9.93 5.30 8.70
N VAL A 264 11.22 4.98 8.63
CA VAL A 264 12.31 5.73 9.28
C VAL A 264 13.46 5.82 8.28
N TYR A 265 14.15 6.95 8.22
CA TYR A 265 15.37 7.16 7.43
C TYR A 265 16.28 8.13 8.16
N ALA A 266 17.56 8.15 7.79
CA ALA A 266 18.51 9.10 8.36
C ALA A 266 18.13 10.54 7.97
N THR A 267 18.18 11.47 8.93
CA THR A 267 17.90 12.90 8.71
C THR A 267 18.76 13.43 7.56
N GLY A 268 18.15 14.22 6.66
CA GLY A 268 18.81 14.72 5.44
C GLY A 268 18.87 13.74 4.27
N SER A 269 18.43 12.48 4.45
CA SER A 269 18.05 11.60 3.34
C SER A 269 16.58 11.89 3.04
N GLU A 270 16.24 12.46 1.89
CA GLU A 270 14.92 13.07 1.67
C GLU A 270 13.72 12.21 2.15
N PRO A 271 12.87 12.73 3.05
CA PRO A 271 11.44 12.48 2.98
C PRO A 271 10.97 12.97 1.62
N VAL A 272 10.30 12.14 0.82
CA VAL A 272 9.43 12.72 -0.21
C VAL A 272 8.32 13.45 0.53
N LYS A 273 8.41 14.77 0.58
CA LYS A 273 7.44 15.66 1.24
C LYS A 273 6.08 15.43 0.58
N PRO A 274 4.99 15.19 1.34
CA PRO A 274 3.65 15.39 0.81
C PRO A 274 3.55 16.84 0.33
N PRO A 275 3.00 17.13 -0.86
CA PRO A 275 2.86 18.50 -1.33
C PRO A 275 2.02 19.31 -0.34
N ASP A 276 2.51 20.50 0.02
CA ASP A 276 1.77 21.45 0.85
C ASP A 276 0.47 21.84 0.12
N ARG A 277 -0.69 21.68 0.80
CA ARG A 277 -1.97 22.21 0.30
C ARG A 277 -1.92 23.75 0.35
N PRO A 278 -2.09 24.48 -0.77
CA PRO A 278 -2.39 25.89 -0.70
C PRO A 278 -3.85 26.10 -0.24
N LYS A 279 -4.03 27.14 0.58
CA LYS A 279 -5.31 27.61 1.15
C LYS A 279 -6.21 28.25 0.09
#